data_AF-A0A3C0FNZ1-F1
#
_entry.id   AF-A0A3C0FNZ1-F1
#
_cell.length_a   1.000
_cell.length_b   1.000
_cell.length_c   1.000
_cell.angle_alpha   90.00
_cell.angle_beta   90.00
_cell.angle_gamma   90.00
#
_symmetry.space_group_name_H-M   'P 1'
#
loop_
_entity.id
_entity.type
_entity.pdbx_description
1 polymer ?
#
loop_
_entity_poly.entity_id
_entity_poly.type
_entity_poly.pdbx_seq_one_letter_code
_entity_poly.pdbx_strand_id
1 'polypeptide(L)' 'EEDVDASVRAIADKFELKLGKVAQPLRAVLTGSNSSPGIFEVMIVLGKTQTLKRIRHFDA' A
#
# COMPACT_ATOMS: atom_id res chain seq x y z
N GLU A 1 -1.72 -12.86 2.12
CA GLU A 1 -2.42 -11.72 1.50
C GLU A 1 -3.43 -11.11 2.46
N GLU A 2 -4.25 -11.94 3.11
CA GLU A 2 -5.23 -11.52 4.12
C GLU A 2 -4.66 -10.59 5.19
N ASP A 3 -3.49 -10.87 5.77
CA ASP A 3 -2.89 -10.02 6.81
C ASP A 3 -2.55 -8.60 6.32
N VAL A 4 -2.12 -8.46 5.06
CA VAL A 4 -1.73 -7.16 4.48
C VAL A 4 -2.97 -6.36 4.11
N ASP A 5 -3.96 -6.99 3.49
CA ASP A 5 -5.23 -6.33 3.17
C ASP A 5 -5.93 -5.88 4.47
N ALA A 6 -6.03 -6.76 5.48
CA ALA A 6 -6.62 -6.43 6.77
C ALA A 6 -5.90 -5.25 7.45
N SER A 7 -4.57 -5.22 7.42
CA SER A 7 -3.79 -4.11 7.98
C SER A 7 -4.06 -2.79 7.25
N VAL A 8 -4.15 -2.81 5.92
CA VAL A 8 -4.40 -1.59 5.12
C VAL A 8 -5.85 -1.12 5.30
N ARG A 9 -6.82 -2.03 5.37
CA ARG A 9 -8.23 -1.70 5.67
C ARG A 9 -8.39 -1.10 7.05
N ALA A 10 -7.76 -1.68 8.07
CA ALA A 10 -7.80 -1.12 9.43
C ALA A 10 -7.24 0.31 9.48
N ILE A 11 -6.20 0.62 8.69
CA ILE A 11 -5.72 1.99 8.54
C ILE A 11 -6.74 2.87 7.83
N ALA A 12 -7.32 2.41 6.73
CA ALA A 12 -8.35 3.16 6.00
C ALA A 12 -9.53 3.51 6.92
N ASP A 13 -10.02 2.53 7.69
CA ASP A 13 -11.11 2.70 8.65
C ASP A 13 -10.74 3.66 9.78
N LYS A 14 -9.53 3.55 10.34
CA LYS A 14 -9.02 4.46 11.38
C LYS A 14 -9.02 5.93 10.95
N PHE A 15 -8.80 6.19 9.66
CA PHE A 15 -8.79 7.53 9.08
C PHE A 15 -10.11 7.91 8.40
N GLU A 16 -11.16 7.08 8.52
CA GLU A 16 -12.46 7.27 7.86
C GLU A 16 -12.33 7.42 6.32
N LEU A 17 -11.33 6.76 5.74
CA LEU A 17 -11.05 6.78 4.31
C LEU A 17 -11.58 5.53 3.63
N LYS A 18 -12.10 5.70 2.41
CA LYS A 18 -12.35 4.56 1.52
C LYS A 18 -11.01 3.91 1.15
N LEU A 19 -10.98 2.57 1.04
CA LEU A 19 -9.77 1.82 0.70
C LEU A 19 -9.02 2.36 -0.54
N GLY A 20 -9.76 2.80 -1.57
CA GLY A 20 -9.17 3.40 -2.78
C GLY A 20 -8.30 4.64 -2.51
N LYS A 21 -8.60 5.42 -1.47
CA LYS A 21 -7.81 6.59 -1.05
C LYS A 21 -6.47 6.22 -0.40
N VAL A 22 -6.33 5.00 0.11
CA VAL A 22 -5.07 4.45 0.61
C VAL A 22 -4.34 3.65 -0.49
N ALA A 23 -5.09 2.84 -1.24
CA ALA A 23 -4.55 1.96 -2.26
C ALA A 23 -3.95 2.70 -3.46
N GLN A 24 -4.48 3.85 -3.87
CA GLN A 24 -3.90 4.62 -4.99
C GLN A 24 -2.53 5.24 -4.65
N PRO A 25 -2.35 5.94 -3.52
CA PRO A 25 -1.03 6.39 -3.08
C PRO A 25 -0.01 5.23 -2.96
N LEU A 26 -0.44 4.08 -2.41
CA LEU A 26 0.42 2.91 -2.34
C LEU A 26 0.86 2.44 -3.73
N ARG A 27 -0.02 2.44 -4.75
CA ARG A 27 0.37 2.13 -6.13
C ARG A 27 1.43 3.09 -6.65
N ALA A 28 1.21 4.39 -6.51
CA ALA A 28 2.15 5.40 -6.96
C ALA A 28 3.54 5.20 -6.34
N VAL A 29 3.62 4.97 -5.02
CA VAL A 29 4.89 4.86 -4.29
C VAL A 29 5.57 3.50 -4.49
N LEU A 30 4.78 2.41 -4.59
CA LEU A 30 5.34 1.06 -4.67
C LEU A 30 5.65 0.63 -6.10
N THR A 31 4.92 1.11 -7.10
CA THR A 31 5.10 0.69 -8.50
C THR A 31 5.47 1.83 -9.45
N GLY A 32 5.40 3.09 -9.02
CA GLY A 32 5.62 4.24 -9.90
C GLY A 32 4.50 4.45 -10.93
N SER A 33 3.35 3.78 -10.76
CA SER A 33 2.23 3.80 -11.70
C SER A 33 0.90 3.81 -10.96
N ASN A 34 -0.12 4.44 -11.56
CA ASN A 34 -1.50 4.40 -11.05
C ASN A 34 -2.23 3.10 -11.41
N SER A 35 -1.66 2.30 -12.32
CA SER A 35 -2.14 0.97 -12.69
C SER A 35 -1.11 -0.09 -12.28
N SER A 36 -1.57 -1.15 -11.63
CA SER A 36 -0.75 -2.26 -11.18
C SER A 36 -1.60 -3.53 -11.06
N PRO A 37 -0.97 -4.72 -10.96
CA PRO A 37 -1.59 -5.89 -10.32
C PRO A 37 -2.12 -5.55 -8.91
N GLY A 38 -2.72 -6.51 -8.21
CA GLY A 38 -3.25 -6.27 -6.86
C GLY A 38 -2.19 -5.60 -5.98
N ILE A 39 -2.49 -4.43 -5.40
CA ILE A 39 -1.45 -3.67 -4.66
C ILE A 39 -0.96 -4.44 -3.43
N PHE A 40 -1.80 -5.31 -2.87
CA PHE A 40 -1.42 -6.21 -1.77
C PHE A 40 -0.51 -7.34 -2.26
N GLU A 41 -0.75 -7.91 -3.45
CA GLU A 41 0.16 -8.86 -4.08
C GLU A 41 1.54 -8.24 -4.28
N VAL A 42 1.59 -6.99 -4.77
CA VAL A 42 2.84 -6.23 -4.93
C VAL A 42 3.56 -6.08 -3.59
N MET A 43 2.85 -5.73 -2.51
CA MET A 43 3.43 -5.61 -1.16
C MET A 43 4.00 -6.95 -0.65
N ILE A 44 3.34 -8.07 -0.96
CA ILE A 44 3.80 -9.41 -0.60
C ILE A 44 5.08 -9.77 -1.36
N VAL A 45 5.10 -9.52 -2.68
CA VAL A 45 6.28 -9.79 -3.53
C VAL A 45 7.48 -8.93 -3.12
N LEU A 46 7.26 -7.65 -2.82
CA LEU A 46 8.31 -6.76 -2.31
C LEU A 46 8.79 -7.16 -0.90
N GLY A 47 7.89 -7.74 -0.10
CA GLY A 47 8.10 -8.01 1.31
C GLY A 47 8.06 -6.73 2.16
N LYS A 48 7.97 -6.92 3.49
CA LYS A 48 7.79 -5.84 4.48
C LYS A 48 8.90 -4.79 4.41
N THR A 49 10.17 -5.21 4.38
CA THR A 49 11.32 -4.31 4.45
C THR A 49 11.36 -3.35 3.25
N GLN A 50 11.19 -3.86 2.02
CA GLN A 50 11.23 -3.01 0.82
C GLN A 50 9.98 -2.15 0.70
N THR A 51 8.81 -2.69 1.04
CA THR A 51 7.55 -1.92 1.07
C THR A 51 7.69 -0.70 1.97
N LEU A 52 8.12 -0.89 3.22
CA LEU A 52 8.30 0.23 4.17
C LEU A 52 9.43 1.18 3.76
N LYS A 53 10.50 0.68 3.13
CA LYS A 53 11.58 1.53 2.61
C LYS A 53 11.06 2.47 1.52
N ARG A 54 10.25 1.96 0.57
CA ARG A 54 9.65 2.77 -0.51
C ARG A 54 8.67 3.80 0.03
N ILE A 55 7.81 3.42 0.99
CA ILE A 55 6.87 4.34 1.65
C ILE A 55 7.61 5.51 2.31
N ARG A 56 8.62 5.22 3.15
CA ARG A 56 9.40 6.27 3.84
C ARG A 56 10.22 7.16 2.91
N HIS A 57 10.59 6.68 1.72
CA HIS A 57 11.30 7.52 0.76
C HIS A 57 10.47 8.70 0.27
N PHE A 58 9.13 8.59 0.34
CA PHE A 58 8.20 9.62 -0.10
C PHE A 58 7.78 10.60 1.02
N ASP A 59 8.20 10.37 2.28
CA ASP A 59 7.97 11.27 3.43
C ASP A 59 8.96 12.47 3.45
N ALA A 60 9.44 12.93 2.28
CA ALA A 60 10.37 14.06 2.13
C ALA A 60 9.69 15.30 1.56
#